data_AF-A0A350LRC0-F1
#
_entry.id   AF-A0A350LRC0-F1
#
_cell.length_a   1.000
_cell.length_b   1.000
_cell.length_c   1.000
_cell.angle_alpha   90.00
_cell.angle_beta   90.00
_cell.angle_gamma   90.00
#
_symmetry.space_group_name_H-M   'P 1'
#
loop_
_entity.id
_entity.type
_entity.pdbx_description
1 polymer ?
#
loop_
_entity_poly.entity_id
_entity_poly.type
_entity_poly.pdbx_seq_one_letter_code
_entity_poly.pdbx_strand_id
1 'polypeptide(L)'
;MSKPIMTKATAVWLVDNTTISFKQIADFCGLHELEVQGIADGDVATGVKGFDPIANNQLTTEEIARAEKDPTHKLRLKFNAAAQGEEKRRGPRYTPLSKRQDRPNAILWLVKFHPEL
;
A
#
# COMPACT_ATOMS: atom_id res chain seq x y z
N MET A 1 -2.73 -12.08 5.37
CA MET A 1 -1.95 -11.05 6.09
C MET A 1 -1.93 -9.79 5.24
N SER A 2 -2.25 -8.64 5.82
CA SER A 2 -2.11 -7.35 5.12
C SER A 2 -0.63 -7.07 4.89
N LYS A 3 -0.30 -6.57 3.71
CA LYS A 3 1.05 -6.12 3.35
C LYS A 3 1.15 -4.60 3.57
N PRO A 4 2.34 -4.07 3.88
CA PRO A 4 2.55 -2.63 3.92
C PRO A 4 2.25 -2.01 2.55
N ILE A 5 1.85 -0.75 2.55
CA ILE A 5 1.64 0.00 1.31
C ILE A 5 3.01 0.25 0.67
N MET A 6 3.09 0.19 -0.66
CA MET A 6 4.35 0.34 -1.41
C MET A 6 5.46 -0.60 -0.89
N THR A 7 5.20 -1.92 -0.86
CA THR A 7 6.08 -2.94 -0.26
C THR A 7 7.56 -2.81 -0.62
N LYS A 8 7.90 -2.56 -1.89
CA LYS A 8 9.29 -2.36 -2.33
C LYS A 8 9.91 -1.08 -1.76
N ALA A 9 9.19 0.04 -1.78
CA ALA A 9 9.71 1.30 -1.24
C ALA A 9 9.82 1.26 0.29
N THR A 10 8.92 0.55 0.97
CA THR A 10 8.99 0.29 2.41
C THR A 10 10.19 -0.60 2.74
N ALA A 11 10.48 -1.61 1.90
CA ALA A 11 11.68 -2.44 2.05
C ALA A 11 12.97 -1.63 1.89
N VAL A 12 13.06 -0.74 0.88
CA VAL A 12 14.20 0.19 0.72
C VAL A 12 14.41 1.00 1.99
N TRP A 13 13.34 1.62 2.52
CA TRP A 13 13.46 2.42 3.74
C TRP A 13 13.92 1.60 4.94
N LEU A 14 13.38 0.38 5.13
CA LEU A 14 13.75 -0.49 6.25
C LEU A 14 15.21 -0.95 6.15
N VAL A 15 15.70 -1.27 4.96
CA VAL A 15 17.10 -1.64 4.72
C VAL A 15 18.03 -0.47 5.04
N ASP A 16 17.66 0.76 4.65
CA ASP A 16 18.51 1.94 4.83
C ASP A 16 18.50 2.50 6.26
N ASN A 17 17.39 2.33 7.01
CA ASN A 17 17.15 3.04 8.28
C ASN A 17 17.09 2.13 9.52
N THR A 18 17.14 0.81 9.37
CA THR A 18 17.04 -0.13 10.50
C THR A 18 18.08 -1.25 10.40
N THR A 19 18.37 -1.94 11.50
CA THR A 19 19.29 -3.11 11.51
C THR A 19 18.55 -4.44 11.49
N ILE A 20 17.31 -4.45 11.00
CA ILE A 20 16.45 -5.63 10.93
C ILE A 20 16.96 -6.60 9.85
N SER A 21 16.83 -7.90 10.07
CA SER A 21 17.30 -8.90 9.10
C SER A 21 16.49 -8.90 7.79
N PHE A 22 17.15 -9.28 6.68
CA PHE A 22 16.49 -9.37 5.37
C PHE A 22 15.29 -10.30 5.37
N LYS A 23 15.35 -11.39 6.14
CA LYS A 23 14.23 -12.32 6.32
C LYS A 23 13.01 -11.67 6.97
N GLN A 24 13.23 -10.85 8.00
CA GLN A 24 12.13 -10.12 8.67
C GLN A 24 11.51 -9.07 7.74
N ILE A 25 12.32 -8.35 6.95
CA ILE A 25 11.84 -7.39 5.96
C ILE A 25 11.07 -8.11 4.85
N ALA A 26 11.58 -9.25 4.37
CA ALA A 26 10.93 -10.09 3.36
C ALA A 26 9.57 -10.60 3.83
N ASP A 27 9.50 -11.14 5.06
CA ASP A 27 8.26 -11.60 5.69
C ASP A 27 7.24 -10.45 5.84
N PHE A 28 7.70 -9.25 6.23
CA PHE A 28 6.83 -8.08 6.41
C PHE A 28 6.29 -7.51 5.09
N CYS A 29 7.18 -7.29 4.12
CA CYS A 29 6.83 -6.74 2.81
C CYS A 29 6.21 -7.79 1.87
N GLY A 30 6.27 -9.07 2.23
CA GLY A 30 5.83 -10.19 1.41
C GLY A 30 6.61 -10.28 0.09
N LEU A 31 7.92 -10.05 0.19
CA LEU A 31 8.94 -10.16 -0.87
C LEU A 31 9.79 -11.42 -0.61
N HIS A 32 10.53 -11.87 -1.61
CA HIS A 32 11.53 -12.91 -1.39
C HIS A 32 12.80 -12.32 -0.75
N GLU A 33 13.51 -13.08 0.08
CA GLU A 33 14.73 -12.62 0.75
C GLU A 33 15.80 -12.11 -0.24
N LEU A 34 15.97 -12.82 -1.37
CA LEU A 34 16.84 -12.39 -2.48
C LEU A 34 16.44 -11.04 -3.09
N GLU A 35 15.15 -10.69 -3.12
CA GLU A 35 14.73 -9.38 -3.60
C GLU A 35 15.14 -8.28 -2.61
N VAL A 36 15.10 -8.57 -1.30
CA VAL A 36 15.55 -7.63 -0.26
C VAL A 36 17.07 -7.49 -0.28
N GLN A 37 17.80 -8.57 -0.52
CA GLN A 37 19.26 -8.51 -0.74
C GLN A 37 19.58 -7.66 -1.99
N GLY A 38 18.91 -7.91 -3.11
CA GLY A 38 19.10 -7.09 -4.31
C GLY A 38 18.66 -5.62 -4.15
N ILE A 39 17.83 -5.30 -3.16
CA ILE A 39 17.55 -3.92 -2.77
C ILE A 39 18.73 -3.33 -1.98
N ALA A 40 19.29 -4.08 -1.03
CA ALA A 40 20.47 -3.67 -0.28
C ALA A 40 21.71 -3.50 -1.17
N ASP A 41 21.85 -4.34 -2.19
CA ASP A 41 22.93 -4.27 -3.17
C ASP A 41 22.75 -3.13 -4.20
N GLY A 42 21.55 -2.54 -4.28
CA GLY A 42 21.22 -1.42 -5.16
C GLY A 42 20.75 -1.79 -6.57
N ASP A 43 20.58 -3.09 -6.87
CA ASP A 43 20.24 -3.63 -8.19
C ASP A 43 18.73 -3.60 -8.51
N VAL A 44 17.86 -3.84 -7.53
CA VAL A 44 16.43 -4.13 -7.77
C VAL A 44 15.52 -2.90 -7.62
N ALA A 45 15.98 -1.87 -6.91
CA ALA A 45 15.19 -0.69 -6.57
C ALA A 45 15.87 0.64 -6.95
N THR A 46 16.73 0.63 -7.97
CA THR A 46 17.38 1.83 -8.48
C THR A 46 16.33 2.90 -8.84
N GLY A 47 16.39 4.06 -8.15
CA GLY A 47 15.45 5.17 -8.36
C GLY A 47 14.16 5.11 -7.54
N VAL A 48 13.95 4.09 -6.71
CA VAL A 48 12.81 4.03 -5.78
C VAL A 48 13.15 4.80 -4.51
N LYS A 49 12.41 5.88 -4.24
CA LYS A 49 12.55 6.61 -2.97
C LYS A 49 11.95 5.80 -1.83
N GLY A 50 12.72 5.62 -0.76
CA GLY A 50 12.27 4.92 0.46
C GLY A 50 10.97 5.51 1.00
N PHE A 51 10.04 4.63 1.37
CA PHE A 51 8.75 4.98 1.94
C PHE A 51 8.74 4.68 3.44
N ASP A 52 8.70 5.74 4.25
CA ASP A 52 8.77 5.64 5.72
C ASP A 52 7.49 4.98 6.30
N PRO A 53 7.57 3.78 6.90
CA PRO A 53 6.43 3.10 7.47
C PRO A 53 6.01 3.68 8.85
N ILE A 54 6.89 4.39 9.55
CA ILE A 54 6.59 5.03 10.83
C ILE A 54 5.78 6.31 10.58
N ALA A 55 6.25 7.17 9.67
CA ALA A 55 5.57 8.42 9.32
C ALA A 55 4.15 8.17 8.77
N ASN A 56 3.95 7.04 8.08
CA ASN A 56 2.65 6.65 7.53
C ASN A 56 1.79 5.79 8.48
N ASN A 57 2.13 5.75 9.77
CA ASN A 57 1.38 5.01 10.80
C ASN A 57 1.22 3.50 10.50
N GLN A 58 2.11 2.89 9.70
CA GLN A 58 2.08 1.45 9.40
C GLN A 58 2.88 0.63 10.41
N LEU A 59 3.97 1.19 10.94
CA LEU A 59 4.79 0.60 11.99
C LEU A 59 4.94 1.57 13.17
N THR A 60 5.32 1.02 14.31
CA THR A 60 5.73 1.82 15.47
C THR A 60 7.23 1.66 15.67
N THR A 61 7.88 2.69 16.21
CA THR A 61 9.31 2.64 16.56
C THR A 61 9.61 1.51 17.55
N GLU A 62 8.67 1.23 18.46
CA GLU A 62 8.76 0.12 19.42
C GLU A 62 8.71 -1.26 18.75
N GLU A 63 7.98 -1.41 17.65
CA GLU A 63 7.93 -2.64 16.87
C GLU A 63 9.26 -2.89 16.15
N ILE A 64 9.86 -1.84 15.58
CA ILE A 64 11.18 -1.89 14.96
C ILE A 64 12.25 -2.23 16.00
N ALA A 65 12.26 -1.55 17.14
CA ALA A 65 13.23 -1.81 18.21
C ALA A 65 13.14 -3.24 18.78
N ARG A 66 11.94 -3.85 18.76
CA ARG A 66 11.77 -5.27 19.12
C ARG A 66 12.32 -6.20 18.04
N ALA A 67 12.06 -5.88 16.76
CA ALA A 67 12.58 -6.64 15.63
C ALA A 67 14.12 -6.58 15.52
N GLU A 68 14.74 -5.46 15.89
CA GLU A 68 16.20 -5.29 15.91
C GLU A 68 16.88 -6.11 17.01
N LYS A 69 16.19 -6.34 18.14
CA LYS A 69 16.71 -7.13 19.27
C LYS A 69 16.53 -8.64 19.09
N ASP A 70 15.55 -9.05 18.30
CA ASP A 70 15.22 -10.45 18.07
C ASP A 70 15.05 -10.72 16.56
N PRO A 71 16.03 -11.40 15.91
CA PRO A 71 15.96 -11.77 14.50
C PRO A 71 14.79 -12.69 14.14
N THR A 72 14.18 -13.36 15.12
CA THR A 72 13.03 -14.25 14.92
C THR A 72 11.69 -13.54 15.06
N HIS A 73 11.69 -12.29 15.53
CA HIS A 73 10.47 -11.50 15.71
C HIS A 73 9.85 -11.14 14.36
N LYS A 74 8.55 -11.41 14.21
CA LYS A 74 7.80 -11.11 13.00
C LYS A 74 7.08 -9.78 13.15
N LEU A 75 7.54 -8.79 12.38
CA LEU A 75 6.92 -7.47 12.27
C LEU A 75 5.44 -7.58 11.93
N ARG A 76 4.62 -6.80 12.63
CA ARG A 76 3.18 -6.70 12.35
C ARG A 76 2.79 -5.26 12.07
N LEU A 77 1.90 -5.08 11.10
CA LEU A 77 1.30 -3.78 10.81
C LEU A 77 0.53 -3.28 12.04
N LYS A 78 0.66 -1.98 12.30
CA LYS A 78 -0.12 -1.29 13.31
C LYS A 78 -1.60 -1.41 12.98
N PHE A 79 -2.40 -1.77 13.98
CA PHE A 79 -3.85 -1.82 13.83
C PHE A 79 -4.40 -0.40 13.64
N ASN A 80 -5.09 -0.16 12.52
CA ASN A 80 -5.75 1.11 12.26
C ASN A 80 -7.21 1.05 12.73
N ALA A 81 -7.49 1.67 13.88
CA ALA A 81 -8.84 1.72 14.45
C ALA A 81 -9.84 2.47 13.54
N ALA A 82 -9.39 3.42 12.73
CA ALA A 82 -10.25 4.17 11.81
C ALA A 82 -10.76 3.32 10.62
N ALA A 83 -10.10 2.21 10.30
CA ALA A 83 -10.52 1.29 9.25
C ALA A 83 -11.58 0.28 9.74
N GLN A 84 -11.93 0.29 11.02
CA GLN A 84 -12.91 -0.63 11.59
C GLN A 84 -14.32 -0.23 11.14
N GLY A 85 -14.94 -1.08 10.31
CA GLY A 85 -16.28 -0.83 9.77
C GLY A 85 -16.32 -0.23 8.36
N GLU A 86 -15.16 0.03 7.74
CA GLU A 86 -15.12 0.35 6.31
C GLU A 86 -15.42 -0.91 5.49
N GLU A 87 -16.65 -1.03 5.02
CA GLU A 87 -16.98 -2.04 4.02
C GLU A 87 -16.24 -1.70 2.71
N LYS A 88 -15.64 -2.72 2.08
CA LYS A 88 -15.10 -2.58 0.72
C LYS A 88 -16.22 -2.05 -0.19
N ARG A 89 -16.10 -0.78 -0.59
CA ARG A 89 -16.97 -0.23 -1.64
C ARG A 89 -16.85 -1.12 -2.87
N ARG A 90 -17.99 -1.62 -3.35
CA ARG A 90 -18.03 -2.41 -4.58
C ARG A 90 -17.40 -1.57 -5.69
N GLY A 91 -16.38 -2.12 -6.34
CA GLY A 91 -15.65 -1.44 -7.41
C GLY A 91 -16.57 -1.05 -8.57
N PRO A 92 -16.06 -0.25 -9.53
CA PRO A 92 -16.82 0.12 -10.72
C PRO A 92 -17.30 -1.14 -11.43
N ARG A 93 -18.62 -1.30 -11.57
CA ARG A 93 -19.19 -2.39 -12.35
C ARG A 93 -19.07 -2.06 -13.83
N TYR A 94 -18.76 -3.07 -14.64
CA TYR A 94 -18.78 -2.93 -16.09
C TYR A 94 -20.12 -2.35 -16.54
N THR A 95 -20.08 -1.23 -17.27
CA THR A 95 -21.26 -0.66 -17.91
C THR A 95 -21.36 -1.23 -19.32
N PRO A 96 -22.39 -2.03 -19.63
CA PRO A 96 -22.56 -2.63 -20.95
C PRO A 96 -22.71 -1.53 -22.01
N LEU A 97 -22.22 -1.80 -23.23
CA LEU A 97 -22.17 -0.82 -24.32
C LEU A 97 -23.53 -0.15 -24.57
N SER A 98 -24.61 -0.91 -24.47
CA SER A 98 -26.00 -0.42 -24.60
C SER A 98 -26.38 0.66 -23.58
N LYS A 99 -25.82 0.62 -22.36
CA LYS A 99 -26.12 1.56 -21.26
C LYS A 99 -25.09 2.69 -21.13
N ARG A 100 -24.04 2.70 -21.95
CA ARG A 100 -22.99 3.75 -21.88
C ARG A 100 -23.51 5.10 -22.36
N GLN A 101 -24.52 5.10 -23.24
CA GLN A 101 -25.14 6.33 -23.77
C GLN A 101 -26.18 6.92 -22.82
N ASP A 102 -26.68 6.17 -21.83
CA ASP A 102 -27.76 6.61 -20.93
C ASP A 102 -27.39 7.90 -20.18
N ARG A 103 -26.14 7.99 -19.70
CA ARG A 103 -25.66 9.16 -18.96
C ARG A 103 -25.46 10.39 -19.85
N PRO A 104 -24.74 10.32 -20.99
CA PRO A 104 -24.70 11.42 -21.96
C PRO A 104 -26.08 11.87 -22.44
N ASN A 105 -26.98 10.94 -22.73
CA ASN A 105 -28.34 11.25 -23.19
C ASN A 105 -29.17 11.96 -22.12
N ALA A 106 -29.09 11.52 -20.86
CA ALA A 106 -29.76 12.18 -19.75
C ALA A 106 -29.23 13.60 -19.52
N ILE A 107 -27.91 13.81 -19.58
CA ILE A 107 -27.30 15.14 -19.48
C ILE A 107 -27.77 16.03 -20.63
N LEU A 108 -27.72 15.53 -21.88
CA LEU A 108 -28.18 16.27 -23.05
C LEU A 108 -29.65 16.66 -22.95
N TRP A 109 -30.49 15.75 -22.44
CA TRP A 109 -31.90 16.02 -22.24
C TRP A 109 -32.12 17.13 -21.21
N LEU A 110 -31.44 17.08 -20.06
CA LEU A 110 -31.51 18.13 -19.06
C LEU A 110 -31.07 19.49 -19.62
N VAL A 111 -29.92 19.55 -20.30
CA VAL A 111 -29.42 20.79 -20.93
C VAL A 111 -30.41 21.34 -21.97
N LYS A 112 -31.11 20.46 -22.69
CA LYS A 112 -32.02 20.86 -23.77
C LYS A 112 -33.40 21.30 -23.25
N PHE A 113 -33.92 20.66 -22.22
CA PHE A 113 -35.31 20.84 -21.77
C PHE A 113 -35.45 21.55 -20.42
N HIS A 114 -34.37 21.62 -19.64
CA HIS A 114 -34.30 22.30 -18.34
C HIS A 114 -32.99 23.11 -18.20
N PRO A 115 -32.77 24.15 -19.02
CA PRO A 115 -31.56 24.97 -18.97
C PRO A 115 -31.42 25.80 -17.67
N GLU A 116 -32.45 25.84 -16.84
CA GLU A 116 -32.48 26.50 -15.53
C GLU A 116 -31.83 25.71 -14.38
N LEU A 117 -31.52 24.42 -14.57
CA LEU A 117 -30.79 23.56 -13.63
C LEU A 117 -29.28 23.83 -13.69
#